data_AF-A0AAW9DJR2-F1
#
_entry.id   AF-A0AAW9DJR2-F1
#
_cell.length_a   1.000
_cell.length_b   1.000
_cell.length_c   1.000
_cell.angle_alpha   90.00
_cell.angle_beta   90.00
_cell.angle_gamma   90.00
#
_symmetry.space_group_name_H-M   'P 1'
#
loop_
_entity.id
_entity.type
_entity.pdbx_description
1 polymer ?
#
loop_
_entity_poly.entity_id
_entity_poly.type
_entity_poly.pdbx_seq_one_letter_code
_entity_poly.pdbx_strand_id
1 'polypeptide(L)'
;YCDEHNFDKSTFEFKRDYQKTQHFLDIYDEVIDTLESEILKKCNVIDFNKKDFEDISSLTQYMNDINDALYLKKAATEDFSIVTHDADFFDVDIPQQIRIYTYNKKY
;
A
#
# COMPACT_ATOMS: atom_id res chain seq x y z
N TYR A 1 17.66 10.61 -12.15
CA TYR A 1 18.53 9.44 -11.90
C TYR A 1 19.25 8.93 -13.15
N CYS A 2 18.61 8.21 -14.09
CA CYS A 2 19.35 7.64 -15.24
C CYS A 2 20.07 8.71 -16.09
N ASP A 3 19.42 9.85 -16.35
CA ASP A 3 20.01 10.96 -17.13
C ASP A 3 21.16 11.65 -16.38
N GLU A 4 21.10 11.73 -15.06
CA GLU A 4 22.13 12.38 -14.22
C GLU A 4 23.35 11.49 -13.98
N HIS A 5 23.14 10.17 -13.99
CA HIS A 5 24.17 9.16 -13.72
C HIS A 5 24.61 8.39 -14.98
N ASN A 6 24.17 8.83 -16.17
CA ASN A 6 24.49 8.23 -17.47
C ASN A 6 24.17 6.72 -17.57
N PHE A 7 23.07 6.29 -16.93
CA PHE A 7 22.56 4.94 -17.13
C PHE A 7 21.72 4.87 -18.42
N ASP A 8 21.93 3.80 -19.19
CA ASP A 8 21.13 3.51 -20.36
C ASP A 8 19.71 3.07 -19.95
N LYS A 9 18.72 3.91 -20.27
CA LYS A 9 17.30 3.68 -19.97
C LYS A 9 16.74 2.40 -20.59
N SER A 10 17.36 1.88 -21.66
CA SER A 10 16.90 0.65 -22.32
C SER A 10 17.27 -0.61 -21.56
N THR A 11 18.27 -0.53 -20.68
CA THR A 11 18.79 -1.67 -19.90
C THR A 11 18.64 -1.49 -18.39
N PHE A 12 18.42 -0.26 -17.93
CA PHE A 12 18.21 0.04 -16.52
C PHE A 12 16.79 -0.31 -16.08
N GLU A 13 16.64 -1.42 -15.35
CA GLU A 13 15.35 -1.79 -14.79
C GLU A 13 15.09 -0.99 -13.52
N PHE A 14 14.32 0.10 -13.65
CA PHE A 14 14.18 1.10 -12.59
C PHE A 14 13.92 0.49 -11.21
N LYS A 15 12.88 -0.33 -11.03
CA LYS A 15 12.60 -0.96 -9.73
C LYS A 15 13.77 -1.77 -9.16
N ARG A 16 14.41 -2.59 -9.99
CA ARG A 16 15.43 -3.55 -9.55
C ARG A 16 16.80 -2.91 -9.33
N ASP A 17 17.16 -1.97 -10.19
CA ASP A 17 18.51 -1.43 -10.26
C ASP A 17 18.62 -0.11 -9.50
N TYR A 18 17.57 0.72 -9.45
CA TYR A 18 17.53 1.94 -8.64
C TYR A 18 17.59 1.64 -7.14
N GLN A 19 16.87 0.62 -6.66
CA GLN A 19 16.84 0.25 -5.23
C GLN A 19 18.22 -0.12 -4.65
N LYS A 20 19.21 -0.42 -5.50
CA LYS A 20 20.58 -0.76 -5.09
C LYS A 20 21.49 0.47 -4.95
N THR A 21 20.98 1.65 -5.26
CA THR A 21 21.77 2.89 -5.33
C THR A 21 21.79 3.61 -4.00
N GLN A 22 22.86 4.36 -3.72
CA GLN A 22 22.93 5.18 -2.51
C GLN A 22 21.81 6.22 -2.47
N HIS A 23 21.48 6.82 -3.63
CA HIS A 23 20.40 7.78 -3.73
C HIS A 23 19.03 7.20 -3.32
N PHE A 24 18.77 5.92 -3.62
CA PHE A 24 17.57 5.26 -3.12
C PHE A 24 17.60 5.12 -1.58
N LEU A 25 18.74 4.72 -1.01
CA LEU A 25 18.90 4.61 0.44
C LEU A 25 18.70 5.96 1.13
N ASP A 26 19.30 7.03 0.59
CA ASP A 26 19.19 8.37 1.15
C ASP A 26 17.73 8.86 1.17
N ILE A 27 16.99 8.64 0.06
CA ILE A 27 15.56 8.95 -0.01
C ILE A 27 14.74 8.04 0.91
N TYR A 28 15.08 6.77 0.98
CA TYR A 28 14.39 5.82 1.85
C TYR A 28 14.50 6.26 3.32
N ASP A 29 15.70 6.60 3.78
CA ASP A 29 15.95 7.07 5.13
C ASP A 29 15.19 8.37 5.43
N GLU A 30 15.21 9.35 4.50
CA GLU A 30 14.43 10.59 4.65
C GLU A 30 12.91 10.33 4.76
N VAL A 31 12.39 9.39 3.96
CA VAL A 31 10.98 9.01 3.98
C VAL A 31 10.63 8.31 5.29
N ILE A 32 11.48 7.39 5.77
CA ILE A 32 11.29 6.72 7.07
C ILE A 32 11.31 7.74 8.21
N ASP A 33 12.29 8.64 8.22
CA ASP A 33 12.38 9.70 9.22
C ASP A 33 11.11 10.57 9.23
N THR A 34 10.58 10.92 8.06
CA THR A 34 9.33 11.67 7.94
C THR A 34 8.13 10.87 8.46
N LEU A 35 8.05 9.59 8.11
CA LEU A 35 6.99 8.69 8.58
C LEU A 35 7.00 8.60 10.11
N GLU A 36 8.14 8.35 10.72
CA GLU A 36 8.28 8.19 12.17
C GLU A 36 8.11 9.51 12.94
N SER A 37 8.72 10.59 12.43
CA SER A 37 8.76 11.85 13.16
C SER A 37 7.49 12.69 13.01
N GLU A 38 6.75 12.56 11.91
CA GLU A 38 5.61 13.42 11.59
C GLU A 38 4.28 12.67 11.42
N ILE A 39 4.26 11.56 10.69
CA ILE A 39 3.03 10.88 10.29
C ILE A 39 2.54 9.94 11.39
N LEU A 40 3.37 8.98 11.81
CA LEU A 40 2.98 7.95 12.78
C LEU A 40 2.58 8.55 14.14
N LYS A 41 3.17 9.68 14.54
CA LYS A 41 2.76 10.40 15.77
C LYS A 41 1.33 10.94 15.74
N LYS A 42 0.74 11.08 14.55
CA LYS A 42 -0.62 11.57 14.33
C LYS A 42 -1.60 10.44 13.99
N CYS A 43 -1.12 9.21 13.92
CA CYS A 43 -1.90 8.03 13.56
C CYS A 43 -1.97 7.05 14.72
N ASN A 44 -3.04 6.27 14.78
CA ASN A 44 -3.08 5.09 15.62
C ASN A 44 -2.66 3.89 14.77
N VAL A 45 -1.60 3.21 15.18
CA VAL A 45 -1.18 1.94 14.57
C VAL A 45 -2.05 0.83 15.13
N ILE A 46 -2.67 0.05 14.25
CA ILE A 46 -3.54 -1.06 14.60
C ILE A 46 -2.87 -2.34 14.14
N ASP A 47 -2.55 -3.20 15.09
CA ASP A 47 -1.94 -4.49 14.81
C ASP A 47 -2.96 -5.50 14.30
N PHE A 48 -2.53 -6.32 13.35
CA PHE A 48 -3.24 -7.54 12.99
C PHE A 48 -2.97 -8.63 14.01
N ASN A 49 -4.02 -9.33 14.43
CA ASN A 49 -3.94 -10.50 15.29
C ASN A 49 -4.41 -11.76 14.53
N LYS A 50 -4.22 -12.94 15.13
CA LYS A 50 -4.53 -14.22 14.49
C LYS A 50 -5.98 -14.34 13.99
N LYS A 51 -6.95 -13.74 14.68
CA LYS A 51 -8.36 -13.76 14.28
C LYS A 51 -8.62 -12.98 13.00
N ASP A 52 -7.81 -11.96 12.73
CA ASP A 52 -7.92 -11.19 11.49
C ASP A 52 -7.62 -12.08 10.26
N PHE A 53 -6.84 -13.15 10.42
CA PHE A 53 -6.52 -14.11 9.35
C PHE A 53 -7.52 -15.27 9.21
N GLU A 54 -8.42 -15.47 10.19
CA GLU A 54 -9.42 -16.54 10.13
C GLU A 54 -10.35 -16.32 8.92
N ASP A 55 -10.68 -17.37 8.17
CA ASP A 55 -11.59 -17.33 7.01
C ASP A 55 -11.22 -16.34 5.88
N ILE A 56 -9.98 -15.85 5.83
CA ILE A 56 -9.57 -14.86 4.83
C ILE A 56 -9.64 -15.36 3.39
N SER A 57 -9.54 -16.68 3.19
CA SER A 57 -9.68 -17.32 1.88
C SER A 57 -11.04 -17.04 1.22
N SER A 58 -12.06 -16.69 2.00
CA SER A 58 -13.36 -16.25 1.47
C SER A 58 -13.31 -14.88 0.80
N LEU A 59 -12.37 -14.02 1.20
CA LEU A 59 -12.17 -12.68 0.65
C LEU A 59 -11.14 -12.64 -0.48
N THR A 60 -10.20 -13.58 -0.50
CA THR A 60 -9.23 -13.73 -1.62
C THR A 60 -9.90 -14.18 -2.92
N GLN A 61 -11.20 -14.47 -2.93
CA GLN A 61 -11.97 -14.65 -4.17
C GLN A 61 -12.23 -13.33 -4.90
N TYR A 62 -12.22 -12.22 -4.15
CA TYR A 62 -12.45 -10.89 -4.68
C TYR A 62 -11.12 -10.17 -4.92
N MET A 63 -10.15 -10.31 -4.01
CA MET A 63 -8.84 -9.67 -4.14
C MET A 63 -7.71 -10.67 -4.41
N ASN A 64 -6.82 -10.33 -5.34
CA ASN A 64 -5.68 -11.18 -5.71
C ASN A 64 -4.52 -11.09 -4.69
N ASP A 65 -4.50 -10.08 -3.81
CA ASP A 65 -3.50 -9.91 -2.76
C ASP A 65 -4.10 -10.18 -1.36
N ILE A 66 -3.37 -10.95 -0.55
CA ILE A 66 -3.78 -11.30 0.82
C ILE A 66 -3.79 -10.06 1.73
N ASN A 67 -2.87 -9.12 1.54
CA ASN A 67 -2.79 -7.91 2.33
C ASN A 67 -4.01 -7.03 2.09
N ASP A 68 -4.45 -6.92 0.83
CA ASP A 68 -5.63 -6.13 0.49
C ASP A 68 -6.90 -6.76 1.08
N ALA A 69 -7.02 -8.10 1.00
CA ALA A 69 -8.09 -8.83 1.67
C ALA A 69 -8.08 -8.61 3.20
N LEU A 70 -6.90 -8.54 3.83
CA LEU A 70 -6.75 -8.24 5.27
C LEU A 70 -7.22 -6.82 5.58
N TYR A 71 -6.81 -5.82 4.79
CA TYR A 71 -7.23 -4.44 4.97
C TYR A 71 -8.74 -4.28 4.83
N LEU A 72 -9.34 -4.91 3.81
CA LEU A 72 -10.80 -4.95 3.64
C LEU A 72 -11.49 -5.55 4.88
N LYS A 73 -11.07 -6.74 5.30
CA LYS A 73 -11.68 -7.42 6.44
C LYS A 73 -11.59 -6.59 7.71
N LYS A 74 -10.42 -6.00 7.98
CA LYS A 74 -10.18 -5.15 9.15
C LYS A 74 -11.05 -3.91 9.10
N ALA A 75 -11.15 -3.26 7.94
CA ALA A 75 -11.99 -2.10 7.75
C ALA A 75 -13.48 -2.42 7.95
N ALA A 76 -13.97 -3.54 7.42
CA ALA A 76 -15.35 -3.99 7.64
C ALA A 76 -15.64 -4.32 9.11
N THR A 77 -14.70 -4.99 9.78
CA THR A 77 -14.90 -5.44 11.17
C THR A 77 -14.88 -4.27 12.16
N GLU A 78 -14.07 -3.25 11.89
CA GLU A 78 -13.85 -2.11 12.78
C GLU A 78 -14.60 -0.82 12.33
N ASP A 79 -15.44 -0.91 11.28
CA ASP A 79 -16.13 0.23 10.63
C ASP A 79 -15.20 1.37 10.17
N PHE A 80 -14.03 1.00 9.64
CA PHE A 80 -13.13 1.97 9.02
C PHE A 80 -13.47 2.23 7.56
N SER A 81 -13.01 3.38 7.10
CA SER A 81 -12.96 3.68 5.66
C SER A 81 -11.55 3.45 5.16
N ILE A 82 -11.43 3.03 3.90
CA ILE A 82 -10.14 2.84 3.24
C ILE A 82 -9.88 4.03 2.32
N VAL A 83 -8.66 4.53 2.37
CA VAL A 83 -8.20 5.59 1.48
C VAL A 83 -7.04 5.02 0.68
N THR A 84 -7.24 4.82 -0.63
CA THR A 84 -6.26 4.17 -1.50
C THR A 84 -6.28 4.73 -2.92
N HIS A 85 -5.18 4.55 -3.63
CA HIS A 85 -5.08 4.79 -5.07
C HIS A 85 -5.02 3.49 -5.88
N ASP A 86 -5.10 2.35 -5.20
CA ASP A 86 -5.10 1.05 -5.82
C ASP A 86 -6.47 0.77 -6.46
N ALA A 87 -6.46 0.51 -7.77
CA ALA A 87 -7.65 0.27 -8.56
C ALA A 87 -8.34 -1.05 -8.17
N ASP A 88 -7.57 -2.02 -7.66
CA ASP A 88 -8.09 -3.33 -7.29
C ASP A 88 -9.17 -3.26 -6.19
N PHE A 89 -9.21 -2.18 -5.40
CA PHE A 89 -10.24 -1.92 -4.40
C PHE A 89 -11.56 -1.36 -4.96
N PHE A 90 -11.55 -0.86 -6.20
CA PHE A 90 -12.71 -0.28 -6.86
C PHE A 90 -13.35 -1.21 -7.90
N ASP A 91 -12.57 -2.18 -8.41
CA ASP A 91 -13.01 -3.11 -9.45
C ASP A 91 -13.68 -4.39 -8.90
N VAL A 92 -13.91 -4.46 -7.59
CA VAL A 92 -14.49 -5.61 -6.88
C VAL A 92 -15.82 -5.26 -6.24
N ASP A 93 -16.84 -6.09 -6.47
CA ASP A 93 -18.10 -6.03 -5.73
C ASP A 93 -17.87 -6.57 -4.32
N ILE A 94 -17.47 -5.68 -3.40
CA ILE A 94 -17.22 -6.05 -2.01
C ILE A 94 -18.56 -6.26 -1.31
N PRO A 95 -18.83 -7.43 -0.71
CA PRO A 95 -20.12 -7.73 -0.07
C PRO A 95 -20.43 -6.83 1.15
N GLN A 96 -19.42 -6.14 1.67
CA GLN A 96 -19.46 -5.34 2.89
C GLN A 96 -19.50 -3.85 2.50
N GLN A 97 -20.35 -3.06 3.15
CA GLN A 97 -20.47 -1.60 2.93
C GLN A 97 -19.24 -0.82 3.45
N ILE A 98 -18.04 -1.18 3.00
CA ILE A 98 -16.81 -0.44 3.30
C ILE A 98 -16.82 0.82 2.43
N ARG A 99 -16.54 1.97 3.05
CA ARG A 99 -16.35 3.23 2.33
C ARG A 99 -14.92 3.29 1.82
N ILE A 100 -14.75 3.32 0.50
CA ILE A 100 -13.44 3.41 -0.15
C ILE A 100 -13.34 4.76 -0.86
N TYR A 101 -12.26 5.49 -0.57
CA TYR A 101 -12.00 6.81 -1.12
C TYR A 101 -10.68 6.84 -1.86
N THR A 102 -10.59 7.72 -2.86
CA THR A 102 -9.34 8.05 -3.52
C THR A 102 -9.25 9.56 -3.73
N TYR A 103 -8.03 10.08 -3.75
CA TYR A 103 -7.75 11.46 -4.18
C TYR A 103 -7.24 11.53 -5.63
N ASN A 104 -7.14 10.37 -6.30
CA ASN A 104 -6.77 10.30 -7.70
C ASN A 104 -8.02 10.51 -8.55
N LYS A 105 -8.14 11.67 -9.21
CA LYS A 105 -9.33 12.07 -10.00
C LYS A 105 -9.69 11.16 -11.18
N LYS A 106 -8.90 10.12 -11.44
CA LYS A 106 -9.13 9.16 -12.53
C LYS A 106 -10.10 8.02 -12.16
N TYR A 107 -10.42 7.86 -10.87
CA TYR A 107 -11.30 6.83 -10.33
C TYR A 107 -12.36 7.47 -9.44
#